data_AF-A0A3R7EN32-F1
#
_entry.id   AF-A0A3R7EN32-F1
#
_cell.length_a   1.000
_cell.length_b   1.000
_cell.length_c   1.000
_cell.angle_alpha   90.00
_cell.angle_beta   90.00
_cell.angle_gamma   90.00
#
_symmetry.space_group_name_H-M   'P 1'
#
loop_
_entity.id
_entity.type
_entity.pdbx_description
1 polymer ?
#
loop_
_entity_poly.entity_id
_entity_poly.type
_entity_poly.pdbx_seq_one_letter_code
_entity_poly.pdbx_strand_id
1 'polypeptide(L)'
;MPAYRRRAALIARAQIYNLNVHHLRVIKPLVSRWRVFERTALDAAAEVERELLAGYLVMLEGAAAVEQEVIERANARRKAASC
;
A
#
# COMPACT_ATOMS: atom_id res chain seq x y z
N MET A 1 7.69 18.48 7.74
CA MET A 1 6.83 18.52 8.94
C MET A 1 7.54 17.85 10.11
N PRO A 2 7.83 18.58 11.20
CA PRO A 2 8.40 18.01 12.43
C PRO A 2 7.54 16.83 12.94
N ALA A 3 8.19 15.78 13.45
CA ALA A 3 7.56 14.57 14.00
C ALA A 3 6.65 13.74 13.06
N TYR A 4 6.53 14.09 11.76
CA TYR A 4 5.67 13.38 10.82
C TYR A 4 5.94 11.88 10.76
N ARG A 5 7.21 11.49 10.57
CA ARG A 5 7.62 10.07 10.48
C ARG A 5 7.16 9.25 11.69
N ARG A 6 7.31 9.81 12.90
CA ARG A 6 6.88 9.14 14.14
C ARG A 6 5.36 8.98 14.19
N ARG A 7 4.62 10.02 13.85
CA ARG A 7 3.13 9.99 13.85
C ARG A 7 2.61 9.02 12.79
N ALA A 8 3.16 9.05 11.58
CA ALA A 8 2.81 8.12 10.51
C ALA A 8 3.04 6.65 10.94
N ALA A 9 4.18 6.35 11.57
CA ALA A 9 4.46 5.01 12.07
C ALA A 9 3.47 4.55 13.17
N LEU A 10 3.01 5.47 14.04
CA LEU A 10 1.98 5.15 15.04
C LEU A 10 0.63 4.83 14.38
N ILE A 11 0.21 5.62 13.41
CA ILE A 11 -1.05 5.43 12.65
C ILE A 11 -1.01 4.08 11.90
N ALA A 12 0.11 3.78 11.23
CA ALA A 12 0.28 2.52 10.51
C ALA A 12 0.25 1.31 11.46
N ARG A 13 0.97 1.36 12.59
CA ARG A 13 0.95 0.29 13.61
C ARG A 13 -0.42 0.08 14.24
N ALA A 14 -1.22 1.13 14.35
CA ALA A 14 -2.62 1.07 14.79
C ALA A 14 -3.58 0.58 13.69
N GLN A 15 -3.07 0.24 12.50
CA GLN A 15 -3.86 -0.22 11.34
C GLN A 15 -4.90 0.79 10.84
N ILE A 16 -4.72 2.08 11.18
CA ILE A 16 -5.63 3.15 10.74
C ILE A 16 -5.28 3.58 9.30
N TYR A 17 -3.99 3.61 8.97
CA TYR A 17 -3.50 3.98 7.63
C TYR A 17 -2.11 3.38 7.38
N ASN A 18 -2.06 2.07 7.12
CA ASN A 18 -0.84 1.36 6.70
C ASN A 18 -0.85 1.13 5.18
N LEU A 19 0.19 0.52 4.64
CA LEU A 19 0.31 0.28 3.20
C LEU A 19 -0.85 -0.56 2.66
N ASN A 20 -1.25 -1.61 3.39
CA ASN A 20 -2.36 -2.48 2.97
C ASN A 20 -3.69 -1.72 2.91
N VAL A 21 -4.01 -0.95 3.95
CA VAL A 21 -5.23 -0.11 3.99
C VAL A 21 -5.20 0.91 2.85
N HIS A 22 -4.07 1.57 2.60
CA HIS A 22 -3.95 2.52 1.50
C HIS A 22 -4.13 1.85 0.14
N HIS A 23 -3.47 0.72 -0.07
CA HIS A 23 -3.54 -0.04 -1.31
C HIS A 23 -4.96 -0.51 -1.62
N LEU A 24 -5.65 -1.11 -0.65
CA LEU A 24 -6.99 -1.68 -0.85
C LEU A 24 -8.10 -0.65 -0.86
N ARG A 25 -8.02 0.41 -0.04
CA ARG A 25 -9.13 1.38 0.13
C ARG A 25 -9.01 2.61 -0.75
N VAL A 26 -7.82 2.90 -1.28
CA VAL A 26 -7.57 4.09 -2.10
C VAL A 26 -7.05 3.71 -3.47
N ILE A 27 -5.92 3.01 -3.55
CA ILE A 27 -5.25 2.76 -4.83
C ILE A 27 -6.05 1.83 -5.74
N LYS A 28 -6.38 0.60 -5.30
CA LYS A 28 -7.14 -0.38 -6.09
C LYS A 28 -8.48 0.21 -6.59
N PRO A 29 -9.30 0.87 -5.74
CA PRO A 29 -10.54 1.49 -6.18
C PRO A 29 -10.36 2.60 -7.22
N LEU A 30 -9.34 3.46 -7.08
CA LEU A 30 -9.09 4.53 -8.04
C LEU A 30 -8.65 3.99 -9.41
N VAL A 31 -7.71 3.05 -9.42
CA VAL A 31 -7.22 2.42 -10.66
C VAL A 31 -8.35 1.70 -11.39
N SER A 32 -9.19 0.98 -10.65
CA SER A 32 -10.40 0.32 -11.19
C SER A 32 -11.41 1.34 -11.70
N ARG A 33 -11.72 2.39 -10.93
CA ARG A 33 -12.67 3.45 -11.30
C ARG A 33 -12.31 4.13 -12.61
N TRP A 34 -11.03 4.37 -12.86
CA TRP A 34 -10.53 4.99 -14.09
C TRP A 34 -10.37 4.01 -15.25
N ARG A 35 -10.46 2.70 -14.97
CA ARG A 35 -10.33 1.60 -15.93
C ARG A 35 -9.00 1.69 -16.69
N VAL A 36 -7.91 2.03 -15.98
CA VAL A 36 -6.60 2.35 -16.59
C VAL A 36 -6.11 1.21 -17.49
N PHE A 37 -6.30 -0.03 -17.05
CA PHE A 37 -5.87 -1.22 -17.79
C PHE A 37 -6.81 -1.64 -18.93
N GLU A 38 -7.99 -1.02 -19.04
CA GLU A 38 -8.95 -1.29 -20.11
C GLU A 38 -8.92 -0.20 -21.19
N ARG A 39 -8.12 0.86 -21.01
CA ARG A 39 -8.01 1.95 -21.99
C ARG A 39 -7.34 1.45 -23.27
N THR A 40 -7.98 1.75 -24.39
CA THR A 40 -7.45 1.52 -25.74
C THR A 40 -6.95 2.81 -26.35
N ALA A 41 -6.24 2.72 -27.48
CA ALA A 41 -5.70 3.87 -28.22
C ALA A 41 -4.73 4.74 -27.40
N LEU A 42 -3.93 4.10 -26.55
CA LEU A 42 -2.77 4.73 -25.94
C LEU A 42 -1.64 4.85 -26.96
N ASP A 43 -0.88 5.93 -26.89
CA ASP A 43 0.38 6.03 -27.60
C ASP A 43 1.46 5.17 -26.90
N ALA A 44 2.61 5.01 -27.55
CA ALA A 44 3.70 4.19 -27.03
C ALA A 44 4.20 4.65 -25.65
N ALA A 45 4.19 5.95 -25.36
CA ALA A 45 4.64 6.47 -24.07
C ALA A 45 3.64 6.10 -22.95
N ALA A 46 2.34 6.24 -23.23
CA ALA A 46 1.29 5.86 -22.29
C ALA A 46 1.22 4.34 -22.04
N GLU A 47 1.57 3.52 -23.04
CA GLU A 47 1.73 2.08 -22.87
C GLU A 47 2.85 1.72 -21.87
N VAL A 48 4.01 2.37 -22.00
CA VAL A 48 5.14 2.18 -21.06
C VAL A 48 4.74 2.59 -19.64
N GLU A 49 4.08 3.74 -19.47
CA GLU A 49 3.61 4.19 -18.15
C GLU A 49 2.58 3.24 -17.55
N ARG A 50 1.74 2.61 -18.38
CA ARG A 50 0.78 1.59 -17.92
C ARG A 50 1.49 0.33 -17.41
N GLU A 51 2.54 -0.11 -18.08
CA GLU A 51 3.37 -1.24 -17.61
C GLU A 51 4.09 -0.89 -16.30
N LEU A 52 4.65 0.32 -16.19
CA LEU A 52 5.26 0.80 -14.96
C LEU A 52 4.27 0.85 -13.80
N LEU A 53 3.04 1.33 -14.05
CA LEU A 53 1.97 1.31 -13.06
C LEU A 53 1.63 -0.12 -12.65
N ALA A 54 1.50 -1.06 -13.59
CA ALA A 54 1.24 -2.46 -13.28
C ALA A 54 2.34 -3.05 -12.37
N GLY A 55 3.62 -2.82 -12.71
CA GLY A 55 4.75 -3.25 -11.89
C GLY A 55 4.75 -2.61 -10.50
N TYR A 56 4.43 -1.32 -10.40
CA TYR A 56 4.32 -0.62 -9.13
C TYR A 56 3.22 -1.22 -8.24
N LEU A 57 2.05 -1.57 -8.81
CA LEU A 57 0.95 -2.17 -8.05
C LEU A 57 1.34 -3.54 -7.47
N VAL A 58 2.08 -4.36 -8.23
CA VAL A 58 2.61 -5.65 -7.74
C VAL A 58 3.61 -5.43 -6.62
N MET A 59 4.54 -4.49 -6.79
CA MET A 59 5.53 -4.15 -5.75
C MET A 59 4.85 -3.63 -4.49
N LEU A 60 3.84 -2.78 -4.62
CA LEU A 60 3.09 -2.22 -3.50
C LEU A 60 2.33 -3.31 -2.72
N GLU A 61 1.74 -4.28 -3.42
CA GLU A 61 1.08 -5.43 -2.79
C GLU A 61 2.09 -6.28 -1.98
N GLY A 62 3.26 -6.56 -2.54
CA GLY A 62 4.35 -7.26 -1.83
C GLY A 62 4.84 -6.48 -0.60
N ALA A 63 5.05 -5.17 -0.73
CA ALA A 63 5.47 -4.30 0.36
C ALA A 63 4.41 -4.25 1.49
N ALA A 64 3.13 -4.21 1.14
CA ALA A 64 2.03 -4.24 2.09
C ALA A 64 1.98 -5.58 2.86
N ALA A 65 2.22 -6.71 2.19
CA ALA A 65 2.27 -8.02 2.83
C ALA A 65 3.42 -8.11 3.86
N VAL A 66 4.62 -7.64 3.49
CA VAL A 66 5.78 -7.61 4.40
C VAL A 66 5.52 -6.70 5.60
N GLU A 67 4.96 -5.51 5.38
CA GLU A 67 4.63 -4.59 6.49
C GLU A 67 3.61 -5.21 7.45
N GLN A 68 2.59 -5.89 6.91
CA GLN A 68 1.57 -6.55 7.70
C GLN A 68 2.18 -7.62 8.61
N GLU A 69 3.05 -8.48 8.08
CA GLU A 69 3.76 -9.50 8.85
C GLU A 69 4.60 -8.90 9.98
N VAL A 70 5.30 -7.80 9.71
CA VAL A 70 6.09 -7.09 10.73
C VAL A 70 5.21 -6.54 11.85
N ILE A 71 4.07 -5.94 11.51
CA ILE A 71 3.14 -5.38 12.50
C ILE A 71 2.51 -6.49 13.35
N GLU A 72 2.07 -7.58 12.72
CA GLU A 72 1.49 -8.74 13.41
C GLU A 72 2.49 -9.35 14.40
N ARG A 73 3.75 -9.56 13.99
CA ARG A 73 4.82 -10.02 14.87
C ARG A 73 5.05 -9.07 16.05
N ALA A 74 5.08 -7.76 15.80
CA ALA A 74 5.28 -6.76 16.85
C ALA A 74 4.08 -6.69 17.83
N ASN A 75 2.87 -6.95 17.35
CA ASN A 75 1.66 -6.98 18.18
C ASN A 75 1.59 -8.26 19.01
N ALA A 76 1.95 -9.42 18.44
CA ALA A 76 2.05 -10.68 19.15
C ALA A 76 3.05 -10.60 20.32
N ARG A 77 4.24 -10.03 20.08
CA ARG A 77 5.25 -9.80 21.13
C ARG A 77 4.72 -8.91 22.27
N ARG A 78 4.02 -7.83 21.93
CA ARG A 78 3.42 -6.93 22.92
C ARG A 78 2.32 -7.59 23.73
N LYS A 79 1.48 -8.40 23.09
CA LYS A 79 0.44 -9.20 23.77
C LYS A 79 1.05 -10.22 24.72
N ALA A 80 2.12 -10.91 24.32
CA ALA A 80 2.83 -11.86 25.17
C ALA A 80 3.51 -11.20 26.39
N ALA A 81 4.04 -9.98 26.23
CA ALA A 81 4.68 -9.23 27.33
C ALA A 81 3.69 -8.55 28.29
N SER A 82 2.39 -8.54 27.97
CA SER A 82 1.33 -7.94 28.81
C SER A 82 0.44 -8.98 29.49
N CYS A 83 0.77 -10.26 29.33
CA CYS A 83 0.13 -11.40 29.97
C CYS A 83 1.07 -12.00 31.03
#